data_AF-A0A9P5WXR2-F1
#
_entry.id   AF-A0A9P5WXR2-F1
#
_cell.length_a   1.000
_cell.length_b   1.000
_cell.length_c   1.000
_cell.angle_alpha   90.00
_cell.angle_beta   90.00
_cell.angle_gamma   90.00
#
_symmetry.space_group_name_H-M   'P 1'
#
loop_
_entity.id
_entity.type
_entity.pdbx_description
1 polymer ?
#
loop_
_entity_poly.entity_id
_entity_poly.type
_entity_poly.pdbx_seq_one_letter_code
_entity_poly.pdbx_strand_id
1 'polypeptide(L)'
;TFDACAPEARPGNRLLDLFKNRVQFFDAPPSREEEAYSNHMDDLDHALDQAAHDPSVAVCATDASLLLHGNFQAVLAAQIHVGGALVYAMRRPIGHVLAPDAEQAAIWLALCAVDPSIQLGQFLSLAVVRSLCPWLEASANWAVQIYQVPSKEEWWCHKEAHNFASDLKVSVGTHVLTSLNYLHAQGTKKCLDRWTTLFGMPSFHGNQFLELTDRLDKPMKLKYTGGGAWLSHLQGSPGFMARCCHAILGHAPIGSFNA
;
A
#
# COMPACT_ATOMS: atom_id res chain seq x y z
N THR A 1 -18.78 22.89 11.97
CA THR A 1 -18.84 22.65 10.50
C THR A 1 -17.76 21.67 10.16
N PHE A 2 -18.13 20.49 9.63
CA PHE A 2 -17.17 19.48 9.17
C PHE A 2 -16.72 19.94 7.78
N ASP A 3 -15.52 20.48 7.65
CA ASP A 3 -14.99 20.85 6.34
C ASP A 3 -14.68 19.56 5.60
N ALA A 4 -15.55 19.20 4.66
CA ALA A 4 -15.37 18.02 3.84
C ALA A 4 -14.17 18.28 2.91
N CYS A 5 -13.08 17.57 3.20
CA CYS A 5 -11.81 17.56 2.47
C CYS A 5 -10.87 18.76 2.76
N ALA A 6 -9.66 18.43 3.20
CA ALA A 6 -8.56 19.38 3.29
C ALA A 6 -8.30 20.03 1.91
N PRO A 7 -7.84 21.29 1.84
CA PRO A 7 -7.63 22.01 0.57
C PRO A 7 -6.79 21.25 -0.46
N GLU A 8 -5.86 20.42 -0.01
CA GLU A 8 -4.93 19.65 -0.85
C GLU A 8 -5.56 18.33 -1.37
N ALA A 9 -6.75 17.96 -0.87
CA ALA A 9 -7.57 16.89 -1.45
C ALA A 9 -8.41 17.37 -2.65
N ARG A 10 -8.41 18.67 -2.96
CA ARG A 10 -9.08 19.23 -4.15
C ARG A 10 -8.25 18.96 -5.42
N PRO A 11 -8.88 18.57 -6.54
CA PRO A 11 -8.20 18.54 -7.83
C PRO A 11 -7.55 19.89 -8.14
N GLY A 12 -6.30 19.91 -8.61
CA GLY A 12 -5.51 21.12 -8.88
C GLY A 12 -4.55 21.52 -7.76
N ASN A 13 -4.73 21.02 -6.54
CA ASN A 13 -3.86 21.30 -5.38
C ASN A 13 -3.01 20.11 -4.96
N ARG A 14 -2.98 19.04 -5.77
CA ARG A 14 -2.15 17.86 -5.51
C ARG A 14 -0.73 18.15 -5.95
N LEU A 15 0.23 17.47 -5.33
CA LEU A 15 1.65 17.58 -5.69
C LEU A 15 1.89 17.45 -7.21
N LEU A 16 1.28 16.45 -7.84
CA LEU A 16 1.40 16.22 -9.28
C LEU A 16 0.68 17.27 -10.14
N ASP A 17 -0.37 17.91 -9.62
CA ASP A 17 -1.06 19.00 -10.33
C ASP A 17 -0.20 20.27 -10.34
N LEU A 18 0.48 20.55 -9.22
CA LEU A 18 1.31 21.74 -9.02
C LEU A 18 2.73 21.60 -9.61
N PHE A 19 3.33 20.40 -9.52
CA PHE A 19 4.74 20.16 -9.83
C PHE A 19 4.94 19.02 -10.81
N LYS A 20 4.02 18.86 -11.78
CA LYS A 20 4.05 17.77 -12.78
C LYS A 20 5.42 17.56 -13.44
N ASN A 21 6.15 18.64 -13.72
CA ASN A 21 7.43 18.57 -14.42
C ASN A 21 8.63 18.30 -13.49
N ARG A 22 8.41 18.28 -12.18
CA ARG A 22 9.46 18.21 -11.14
C ARG A 22 9.31 17.00 -10.23
N VAL A 23 8.17 16.29 -10.30
CA VAL A 23 7.93 15.06 -9.55
C VAL A 23 7.64 13.95 -10.55
N GLN A 24 8.48 12.91 -10.53
CA GLN A 24 8.38 11.76 -11.43
C GLN A 24 8.28 10.47 -10.63
N PHE A 25 7.44 9.56 -11.10
CA PHE A 25 7.24 8.24 -10.53
C PHE A 25 7.72 7.20 -11.53
N PHE A 26 8.59 6.30 -11.07
CA PHE A 26 9.09 5.15 -11.82
C PHE A 26 8.55 3.91 -11.12
N ASP A 27 7.33 3.52 -11.51
CA ASP A 27 6.63 2.38 -10.93
C ASP A 27 7.26 1.07 -11.43
N ALA A 28 7.38 0.10 -10.53
CA ALA A 28 7.93 -1.20 -10.89
C ALA A 28 6.92 -1.95 -11.79
N PRO A 29 7.36 -2.51 -12.93
CA PRO A 29 6.49 -3.29 -13.78
C PRO A 29 6.06 -4.58 -13.07
N PRO A 30 4.91 -5.17 -13.44
CA PRO A 30 4.46 -6.41 -12.86
C PRO A 30 5.50 -7.52 -13.11
N SER A 31 5.81 -8.28 -12.06
CA SER A 31 6.87 -9.33 -12.04
C SER A 31 6.84 -10.40 -13.15
N ARG A 32 5.78 -10.46 -13.97
CA ARG A 32 5.61 -11.39 -15.08
C ARG A 32 6.20 -10.87 -16.39
N GLU A 33 6.55 -9.59 -16.45
CA GLU A 33 7.15 -8.93 -17.62
C GLU A 33 8.66 -8.84 -17.44
N GLU A 34 9.37 -9.96 -17.67
CA GLU A 34 10.80 -10.12 -17.34
C GLU A 34 11.70 -9.05 -17.98
N GLU A 35 11.46 -8.68 -19.24
CA GLU A 35 12.26 -7.66 -19.95
C GLU A 35 12.05 -6.26 -19.35
N ALA A 36 10.80 -5.84 -19.18
CA ALA A 36 10.49 -4.55 -18.55
C ALA A 36 11.03 -4.50 -17.12
N TYR A 37 10.96 -5.62 -16.41
CA TYR A 37 11.48 -5.77 -15.06
C TYR A 37 13.00 -5.62 -14.99
N SER A 38 13.74 -6.26 -15.90
CA SER A 38 15.20 -6.11 -15.98
C SER A 38 15.57 -4.66 -16.29
N ASN A 39 14.91 -4.05 -17.27
CA ASN A 39 15.17 -2.64 -17.64
C ASN A 39 14.92 -1.70 -16.46
N HIS A 40 13.89 -1.94 -15.65
CA HIS A 40 13.60 -1.15 -14.45
C HIS A 40 14.71 -1.27 -13.40
N MET A 41 15.32 -2.45 -13.25
CA MET A 41 16.45 -2.64 -12.34
C MET A 41 17.71 -1.96 -12.86
N ASP A 42 17.97 -2.01 -14.17
CA ASP A 42 19.09 -1.29 -14.79
C ASP A 42 18.91 0.25 -14.64
N ASP A 43 17.68 0.75 -14.80
CA ASP A 43 17.34 2.16 -14.59
C ASP A 43 17.55 2.60 -13.13
N LEU A 44 17.20 1.74 -12.17
CA LEU A 44 17.44 1.95 -10.74
C LEU A 44 18.93 2.06 -10.42
N ASP A 45 19.73 1.09 -10.87
CA ASP A 45 21.18 1.08 -10.68
C ASP A 45 21.82 2.30 -11.33
N HIS A 46 21.40 2.65 -12.54
CA HIS A 46 21.89 3.83 -13.24
C HIS A 46 21.56 5.13 -12.50
N ALA A 47 20.33 5.28 -12.00
CA ALA A 47 19.93 6.45 -11.23
C ALA A 47 20.71 6.58 -9.92
N LEU A 48 20.96 5.46 -9.23
CA LEU A 48 21.74 5.43 -8.01
C LEU A 48 23.21 5.79 -8.26
N ASP A 49 23.81 5.25 -9.32
CA ASP A 49 25.18 5.56 -9.72
C ASP A 49 25.34 7.05 -10.06
N GLN A 50 24.40 7.61 -10.82
CA GLN A 50 24.40 9.05 -11.10
C GLN A 50 24.33 9.88 -9.81
N ALA A 51 23.39 9.55 -8.92
CA ALA A 51 23.22 10.25 -7.65
C ALA A 51 24.43 10.11 -6.71
N ALA A 52 25.13 8.97 -6.75
CA ALA A 52 26.34 8.76 -5.96
C ALA A 52 27.51 9.67 -6.40
N HIS A 53 27.51 10.16 -7.64
CA HIS A 53 28.56 11.06 -8.15
C HIS A 53 28.19 12.54 -8.06
N ASP A 54 26.94 12.88 -7.73
CA ASP A 54 26.47 14.26 -7.62
C ASP A 54 26.22 14.64 -6.14
N PRO A 55 27.07 15.50 -5.54
CA PRO A 55 26.89 15.93 -4.14
C PRO A 55 25.68 16.84 -3.94
N SER A 56 25.03 17.31 -5.02
CA SER A 56 23.79 18.09 -4.95
C SER A 56 22.54 17.21 -4.88
N VAL A 57 22.69 15.89 -5.04
CA VAL A 57 21.60 14.92 -4.97
C VAL A 57 21.67 14.15 -3.66
N ALA A 58 20.51 14.02 -3.00
CA ALA A 58 20.32 13.16 -1.85
C ALA A 58 19.45 11.96 -2.24
N VAL A 59 19.95 10.75 -1.98
CA VAL A 59 19.19 9.51 -2.16
C VAL A 59 18.53 9.15 -0.84
N CYS A 60 17.20 9.06 -0.86
CA CYS A 60 16.42 8.68 0.30
C CYS A 60 15.88 7.26 0.13
N ALA A 61 16.52 6.28 0.80
CA ALA A 61 15.99 4.93 0.87
C ALA A 61 14.96 4.85 1.99
N THR A 62 13.74 4.41 1.66
CA THR A 62 12.62 4.37 2.61
C THR A 62 11.98 3.01 2.60
N ASP A 63 11.61 2.51 3.77
CA ASP A 63 10.79 1.32 3.89
C ASP A 63 9.94 1.37 5.18
N ALA A 64 8.94 0.50 5.27
CA ALA A 64 8.16 0.31 6.46
C ALA A 64 7.98 -1.17 6.81
N SER A 65 8.26 -1.51 8.07
CA SER A 65 8.03 -2.84 8.60
C SER A 65 6.65 -2.94 9.25
N LEU A 66 5.84 -3.86 8.75
CA LEU A 66 4.60 -4.31 9.37
C LEU A 66 4.87 -5.59 10.15
N LEU A 67 5.08 -5.48 11.45
CA LEU A 67 5.30 -6.65 12.29
C LEU A 67 4.01 -7.50 12.32
N LEU A 68 4.09 -8.71 11.75
CA LEU A 68 2.96 -9.61 11.42
C LEU A 68 2.08 -10.04 12.60
N HIS A 69 2.54 -9.82 13.82
CA HIS A 69 1.78 -10.09 15.03
C HIS A 69 1.28 -8.75 15.57
N GLY A 70 -0.04 -8.53 15.54
CA GLY A 70 -0.72 -7.28 15.92
C GLY A 70 -0.48 -6.76 17.34
N ASN A 71 0.52 -7.29 18.03
CA ASN A 71 1.08 -6.82 19.29
C ASN A 71 2.14 -5.72 19.07
N PHE A 72 2.59 -5.50 17.84
CA PHE A 72 3.61 -4.50 17.53
C PHE A 72 3.12 -3.43 16.55
N GLN A 73 3.66 -2.23 16.72
CA GLN A 73 3.42 -1.09 15.84
C GLN A 73 4.22 -1.25 14.55
N ALA A 74 3.70 -0.71 13.47
CA ALA A 74 4.48 -0.50 12.26
C ALA A 74 5.62 0.48 12.54
N VAL A 75 6.79 0.21 11.94
CA VAL A 75 7.97 1.07 12.04
C VAL A 75 8.35 1.53 10.65
N LEU A 76 8.49 2.84 10.52
CA LEU A 76 8.99 3.51 9.33
C LEU A 76 10.50 3.65 9.42
N ALA A 77 11.20 3.56 8.30
CA ALA A 77 12.61 3.86 8.17
C ALA A 77 12.87 4.78 6.99
N ALA A 78 13.85 5.67 7.18
CA ALA A 78 14.44 6.48 6.13
C ALA A 78 15.94 6.54 6.35
N GLN A 79 16.70 6.33 5.29
CA GLN A 79 18.14 6.52 5.21
C GLN A 79 18.46 7.51 4.10
N ILE A 80 19.30 8.49 4.42
CA ILE A 80 19.72 9.55 3.49
C ILE A 80 21.18 9.29 3.15
N HIS A 81 21.44 9.17 1.86
CA HIS A 81 22.77 9.02 1.30
C HIS A 81 23.11 10.22 0.42
N VAL A 82 24.33 10.74 0.54
CA VAL A 82 24.87 11.82 -0.31
C VAL A 82 26.24 11.39 -0.77
N GLY A 83 26.53 11.48 -2.08
CA GLY A 83 27.80 11.00 -2.63
C GLY A 83 28.05 9.50 -2.37
N GLY A 84 26.99 8.69 -2.31
CA GLY A 84 27.04 7.27 -1.97
C GLY A 84 27.23 6.93 -0.49
N ALA A 85 27.53 7.91 0.38
CA ALA A 85 27.73 7.68 1.80
C ALA A 85 26.44 7.92 2.61
N LEU A 86 26.16 7.04 3.58
CA LEU A 86 25.07 7.25 4.55
C LEU A 86 25.40 8.47 5.42
N VAL A 87 24.58 9.52 5.33
CA VAL A 87 24.75 10.75 6.12
C VAL A 87 23.78 10.84 7.29
N TYR A 88 22.60 10.23 7.16
CA TYR A 88 21.57 10.26 8.19
C TYR A 88 20.64 9.05 8.10
N ALA A 89 20.22 8.52 9.24
CA ALA A 89 19.24 7.44 9.31
C ALA A 89 18.24 7.72 10.44
N MET A 90 16.97 7.46 10.19
CA MET A 90 15.94 7.59 11.22
C MET A 90 14.83 6.56 11.06
N ARG A 91 14.23 6.23 12.20
CA ARG A 91 13.10 5.31 12.27
C ARG A 91 12.05 5.84 13.22
N ARG A 92 10.78 5.60 12.92
CA ARG A 92 9.67 6.09 13.72
C ARG A 92 8.54 5.07 13.80
N PRO A 93 8.09 4.69 15.01
CA PRO A 93 6.86 3.93 15.18
C PRO A 93 5.65 4.78 14.76
N ILE A 94 4.74 4.22 13.98
CA ILE A 94 3.53 4.91 13.49
C ILE A 94 2.22 4.23 13.95
N GLY A 95 2.30 3.14 14.69
CA GLY A 95 1.13 2.44 15.21
C GLY A 95 0.52 1.44 14.21
N HIS A 96 -0.81 1.40 14.11
CA HIS A 96 -1.53 0.44 13.29
C HIS A 96 -1.90 1.02 11.93
N VAL A 97 -1.16 0.63 10.91
CA VAL A 97 -1.35 1.08 9.53
C VAL A 97 -1.30 -0.11 8.58
N LEU A 98 -1.89 0.03 7.39
CA LEU A 98 -1.69 -0.94 6.30
C LEU A 98 -0.42 -0.61 5.52
N ALA A 99 0.05 -1.56 4.70
CA ALA A 99 1.30 -1.40 3.94
C ALA A 99 1.34 -0.11 3.09
N PRO A 100 0.29 0.22 2.31
CA PRO A 100 0.33 1.43 1.48
C PRO A 100 0.39 2.73 2.32
N ASP A 101 -0.26 2.74 3.48
CA ASP A 101 -0.20 3.89 4.40
C ASP A 101 1.22 4.00 5.00
N ALA A 102 1.81 2.87 5.37
CA ALA A 102 3.14 2.81 5.96
C ALA A 102 4.23 3.26 4.98
N GLU A 103 4.15 2.82 3.72
CA GLU A 103 5.05 3.24 2.63
C GLU A 103 4.99 4.75 2.40
N GLN A 104 3.78 5.33 2.30
CA GLN A 104 3.61 6.79 2.17
C GLN A 104 4.19 7.54 3.38
N ALA A 105 4.04 6.98 4.58
CA ALA A 105 4.60 7.58 5.78
C ALA A 105 6.13 7.50 5.82
N ALA A 106 6.75 6.45 5.28
CA ALA A 106 8.20 6.33 5.19
C ALA A 106 8.78 7.36 4.22
N ILE A 107 8.11 7.61 3.08
CA ILE A 107 8.45 8.71 2.17
C ILE A 107 8.35 10.06 2.88
N TRP A 108 7.23 10.30 3.57
CA TRP A 108 7.06 11.52 4.37
C TRP A 108 8.18 11.69 5.40
N LEU A 109 8.54 10.60 6.10
CA LEU A 109 9.62 10.59 7.07
C LEU A 109 10.89 11.11 6.39
N ALA A 110 11.36 10.48 5.30
CA ALA A 110 12.57 10.92 4.60
C ALA A 110 12.57 12.41 4.22
N LEU A 111 11.46 12.91 3.68
CA LEU A 111 11.33 14.32 3.30
C LEU A 111 11.53 15.28 4.48
N CYS A 112 11.00 14.94 5.67
CA CYS A 112 11.22 15.74 6.88
C CYS A 112 12.68 15.75 7.37
N ALA A 113 13.51 14.77 6.97
CA ALA A 113 14.94 14.82 7.31
C ALA A 113 15.77 15.60 6.30
N VAL A 114 15.33 15.70 5.05
CA VAL A 114 16.00 16.52 4.03
C VAL A 114 15.64 18.00 4.20
N ASP A 115 14.45 18.32 4.72
CA ASP A 115 14.04 19.69 5.04
C ASP A 115 13.58 19.82 6.51
N PRO A 116 14.41 20.42 7.38
CA PRO A 116 14.13 20.55 8.81
C PRO A 116 13.08 21.62 9.15
N SER A 117 12.61 22.41 8.18
CA SER A 117 11.58 23.44 8.40
C SER A 117 10.17 22.84 8.56
N ILE A 118 10.04 21.52 8.38
CA ILE A 118 8.77 20.81 8.28
C ILE A 118 8.38 20.21 9.64
N GLN A 119 7.24 20.63 10.20
CA GLN A 119 6.63 20.02 11.40
C GLN A 119 5.17 19.58 11.17
N LEU A 120 4.81 18.50 11.85
CA LEU A 120 3.67 17.58 11.66
C LEU A 120 2.25 18.18 11.42
N GLY A 121 1.50 17.51 10.52
CA GLY A 121 0.03 17.58 10.42
C GLY A 121 -0.53 16.31 9.74
N GLN A 122 -1.61 15.72 10.29
CA GLN A 122 -2.10 14.38 9.94
C GLN A 122 -2.72 14.22 8.53
N PHE A 123 -2.71 12.95 8.07
CA PHE A 123 -3.03 12.34 6.77
C PHE A 123 -1.82 12.24 5.83
N LEU A 124 -1.34 11.02 5.56
CA LEU A 124 0.04 10.74 5.11
C LEU A 124 0.35 11.26 3.70
N SER A 125 -0.56 11.10 2.75
CA SER A 125 -0.41 11.71 1.43
C SER A 125 -0.48 13.25 1.51
N LEU A 126 -1.40 13.81 2.30
CA LEU A 126 -1.49 15.26 2.52
C LEU A 126 -0.27 15.79 3.28
N ALA A 127 0.33 14.98 4.15
CA ALA A 127 1.55 15.31 4.87
C ALA A 127 2.72 15.35 3.91
N VAL A 128 2.84 14.39 2.98
CA VAL A 128 3.82 14.48 1.87
C VAL A 128 3.59 15.75 1.06
N VAL A 129 2.36 16.06 0.64
CA VAL A 129 2.07 17.29 -0.12
C VAL A 129 2.44 18.55 0.66
N ARG A 130 2.00 18.68 1.91
CA ARG A 130 2.32 19.83 2.78
C ARG A 130 3.80 19.98 3.07
N SER A 131 4.52 18.86 3.14
CA SER A 131 5.96 18.85 3.36
C SER A 131 6.68 19.27 2.08
N LEU A 132 6.27 18.75 0.93
CA LEU A 132 7.03 18.85 -0.30
C LEU A 132 6.72 20.11 -1.13
N CYS A 133 5.50 20.64 -1.07
CA CYS A 133 5.15 21.84 -1.84
C CYS A 133 6.01 23.06 -1.46
N PRO A 134 6.16 23.45 -0.17
CA PRO A 134 6.98 24.61 0.19
C PRO A 134 8.45 24.42 -0.18
N TRP A 135 8.97 23.21 -0.01
CA TRP A 135 10.33 22.84 -0.42
C TRP A 135 10.48 23.06 -1.94
N LEU A 136 9.63 22.45 -2.76
CA LEU A 136 9.69 22.64 -4.21
C LEU A 136 9.51 24.11 -4.61
N GLU A 137 8.64 24.88 -3.97
CA GLU A 137 8.45 26.31 -4.26
C GLU A 137 9.68 27.17 -3.96
N ALA A 138 10.51 26.77 -2.99
CA ALA A 138 11.69 27.53 -2.59
C ALA A 138 12.79 27.59 -3.68
N SER A 139 12.81 26.65 -4.63
CA SER A 139 13.77 26.66 -5.74
C SER A 139 13.22 25.95 -6.96
N ALA A 140 13.26 26.59 -8.13
CA ALA A 140 12.86 25.97 -9.39
C ALA A 140 13.75 24.79 -9.82
N ASN A 141 14.95 24.67 -9.24
CA ASN A 141 15.94 23.65 -9.61
C ASN A 141 15.75 22.33 -8.86
N TRP A 142 14.92 22.29 -7.81
CA TRP A 142 14.72 21.06 -7.05
C TRP A 142 13.73 20.14 -7.76
N ALA A 143 13.98 18.84 -7.73
CA ALA A 143 13.11 17.82 -8.29
C ALA A 143 13.10 16.60 -7.38
N VAL A 144 12.03 15.81 -7.46
CA VAL A 144 11.90 14.53 -6.76
C VAL A 144 11.63 13.45 -7.78
N GLN A 145 12.45 12.40 -7.73
CA GLN A 145 12.24 11.18 -8.48
C GLN A 145 11.98 10.07 -7.48
N ILE A 146 10.85 9.37 -7.65
CA ILE A 146 10.43 8.29 -6.76
C ILE A 146 10.51 7.00 -7.56
N TYR A 147 11.43 6.13 -7.16
CA TYR A 147 11.58 4.82 -7.76
C TYR A 147 10.97 3.76 -6.85
N GLN A 148 10.08 2.95 -7.41
CA GLN A 148 9.55 1.80 -6.70
C GLN A 148 10.52 0.63 -6.83
N VAL A 149 10.96 0.07 -5.69
CA VAL A 149 11.85 -1.09 -5.68
C VAL A 149 11.02 -2.35 -5.41
N PRO A 150 11.07 -3.37 -6.28
CA PRO A 150 10.44 -4.64 -6.00
C PRO A 150 11.07 -5.31 -4.77
N SER A 151 10.26 -5.74 -3.81
CA SER A 151 10.74 -6.28 -2.53
C SER A 151 11.61 -7.54 -2.65
N LYS A 152 11.48 -8.29 -3.75
CA LYS A 152 12.21 -9.56 -4.00
C LYS A 152 13.68 -9.38 -4.40
N GLU A 153 14.09 -8.19 -4.84
CA GLU A 153 15.43 -7.96 -5.39
C GLU A 153 16.48 -7.62 -4.34
N GLU A 154 16.04 -7.32 -3.12
CA GLU A 154 16.93 -6.96 -2.01
C GLU A 154 17.94 -5.86 -2.37
N TRP A 155 17.54 -4.90 -3.22
CA TRP A 155 18.40 -3.78 -3.63
C TRP A 155 19.00 -3.09 -2.42
N TRP A 156 20.32 -2.90 -2.39
CA TRP A 156 21.07 -2.81 -1.14
C TRP A 156 20.58 -1.70 -0.20
N CYS A 157 20.36 -0.47 -0.70
CA CYS A 157 19.94 0.66 0.14
C CYS A 157 18.49 0.49 0.63
N HIS A 158 17.61 -0.06 -0.21
CA HIS A 158 16.26 -0.43 0.19
C HIS A 158 16.27 -1.56 1.23
N LYS A 159 17.13 -2.57 1.06
CA LYS A 159 17.31 -3.67 2.00
C LYS A 159 17.85 -3.19 3.34
N GLU A 160 18.77 -2.23 3.35
CA GLU A 160 19.25 -1.59 4.57
C GLU A 160 18.13 -0.84 5.30
N ALA A 161 17.31 -0.07 4.57
CA ALA A 161 16.14 0.60 5.14
C ALA A 161 15.14 -0.42 5.72
N HIS A 162 14.90 -1.53 5.02
CA HIS A 162 14.05 -2.64 5.48
C HIS A 162 14.56 -3.26 6.79
N ASN A 163 15.84 -3.63 6.82
CA ASN A 163 16.47 -4.19 8.00
C ASN A 163 16.40 -3.19 9.17
N PHE A 164 16.69 -1.92 8.90
CA PHE A 164 16.66 -0.86 9.92
C PHE A 164 15.25 -0.64 10.50
N ALA A 165 14.20 -0.75 9.69
CA ALA A 165 12.81 -0.71 10.14
C ALA A 165 12.44 -1.94 10.97
N SER A 166 12.76 -3.14 10.45
CA SER A 166 12.32 -4.41 11.03
C SER A 166 13.04 -4.80 12.31
N ASP A 167 14.26 -4.31 12.51
CA ASP A 167 15.04 -4.50 13.73
C ASP A 167 14.39 -3.87 14.97
N LEU A 168 13.60 -2.80 14.80
CA LEU A 168 12.89 -2.16 15.90
C LEU A 168 11.52 -2.79 16.12
N LYS A 169 11.31 -3.36 17.31
CA LYS A 169 10.00 -3.89 17.73
C LYS A 169 9.44 -3.01 18.82
N VAL A 170 8.36 -2.30 18.51
CA VAL A 170 7.65 -1.46 19.49
C VAL A 170 6.29 -2.06 19.78
N SER A 171 6.01 -2.40 21.04
CA SER A 171 4.71 -2.94 21.43
C SER A 171 3.59 -1.91 21.24
N VAL A 172 2.41 -2.42 20.90
CA VAL A 172 1.19 -1.62 20.84
C VAL A 172 0.77 -1.22 22.25
N GLY A 173 0.72 0.08 22.51
CA GLY A 173 0.15 0.64 23.74
C GLY A 173 -1.36 0.84 23.64
N THR A 174 -1.98 1.31 24.72
CA THR A 174 -3.44 1.54 24.81
C THR A 174 -3.97 2.56 23.82
N HIS A 175 -3.14 3.51 23.40
CA HIS A 175 -3.48 4.57 22.45
C HIS A 175 -2.39 4.69 21.39
N VAL A 176 -2.53 3.92 20.32
CA VAL A 176 -1.66 4.01 19.14
C VAL A 176 -2.38 4.73 18.00
N LEU A 177 -1.62 5.50 17.24
CA LEU A 177 -2.10 6.04 15.98
C LEU A 177 -2.57 4.88 15.10
N THR A 178 -3.78 5.00 14.55
CA THR A 178 -4.39 3.96 13.75
C THR A 178 -4.97 4.58 12.49
N SER A 179 -4.60 4.07 11.31
CA SER A 179 -5.15 4.60 10.06
C SER A 179 -6.61 4.19 9.88
N LEU A 180 -7.39 5.04 9.20
CA LEU A 180 -8.79 4.72 8.87
C LEU A 180 -8.88 3.46 8.00
N ASN A 181 -7.94 3.28 7.07
CA ASN A 181 -7.87 2.09 6.23
C ASN A 181 -7.63 0.83 7.06
N TYR A 182 -6.78 0.89 8.09
CA TYR A 182 -6.59 -0.21 9.03
C TYR A 182 -7.89 -0.55 9.78
N LEU A 183 -8.60 0.47 10.28
CA LEU A 183 -9.90 0.26 10.94
C LEU A 183 -10.94 -0.36 10.00
N HIS A 184 -11.02 0.12 8.76
CA HIS A 184 -11.90 -0.43 7.74
C HIS A 184 -11.53 -1.89 7.42
N ALA A 185 -10.25 -2.19 7.21
CA ALA A 185 -9.80 -3.56 6.95
C ALA A 185 -10.12 -4.49 8.14
N GLN A 186 -9.92 -4.02 9.37
CA GLN A 186 -10.27 -4.79 10.57
C GLN A 186 -11.78 -5.02 10.70
N GLY A 187 -12.59 -3.99 10.44
CA GLY A 187 -14.05 -4.08 10.43
C GLY A 187 -14.55 -5.07 9.39
N THR A 188 -14.06 -4.97 8.15
CA THR A 188 -14.39 -5.89 7.06
C THR A 188 -13.97 -7.32 7.40
N LYS A 189 -12.80 -7.52 7.99
CA LYS A 189 -12.35 -8.85 8.45
C LYS A 189 -13.30 -9.43 9.51
N LYS A 190 -13.72 -8.64 10.50
CA LYS A 190 -14.68 -9.10 11.52
C LYS A 190 -16.03 -9.46 10.92
N CYS A 191 -16.53 -8.66 9.97
CA CYS A 191 -17.75 -8.96 9.25
C CYS A 191 -17.62 -10.26 8.45
N LEU A 192 -16.50 -10.45 7.77
CA LEU A 192 -16.19 -11.66 7.01
C LEU A 192 -16.12 -12.90 7.91
N ASP A 193 -15.35 -12.83 8.99
CA ASP A 193 -15.21 -13.93 9.96
C ASP A 193 -16.56 -14.29 10.57
N ARG A 194 -17.37 -13.29 10.92
CA ARG A 194 -18.73 -13.49 11.45
C ARG A 194 -19.66 -14.11 10.43
N TRP A 195 -19.64 -13.61 9.19
CA TRP A 195 -20.43 -14.17 8.10
C TRP A 195 -20.03 -15.62 7.83
N THR A 196 -18.73 -15.93 7.70
CA THR A 196 -18.24 -17.29 7.48
C THR A 196 -18.65 -18.23 8.62
N THR A 197 -18.57 -17.77 9.86
CA THR A 197 -18.99 -18.55 11.03
C THR A 197 -20.49 -18.85 10.97
N LEU A 198 -21.32 -17.84 10.73
CA LEU A 198 -22.77 -18.01 10.69
C LEU A 198 -23.22 -18.82 9.47
N PHE A 199 -22.67 -18.55 8.30
CA PHE A 199 -23.04 -19.23 7.07
C PHE A 199 -22.67 -20.72 7.07
N GLY A 200 -21.62 -21.12 7.80
CA GLY A 200 -21.32 -22.53 8.04
C GLY A 200 -22.29 -23.23 9.00
N MET A 201 -23.25 -22.53 9.60
CA MET A 201 -24.27 -23.14 10.46
C MET A 201 -25.52 -23.48 9.63
N PRO A 202 -25.93 -24.76 9.54
CA PRO A 202 -27.15 -25.19 8.83
C PRO A 202 -28.42 -24.42 9.22
N SER A 203 -28.53 -24.05 10.50
CA SER A 203 -29.64 -23.28 11.05
C SER A 203 -29.72 -21.84 10.56
N PHE A 204 -28.62 -21.28 10.05
CA PHE A 204 -28.54 -19.87 9.64
C PHE A 204 -28.67 -19.69 8.13
N HIS A 205 -27.94 -20.48 7.32
CA HIS A 205 -28.05 -20.39 5.85
C HIS A 205 -29.22 -21.20 5.27
N GLY A 206 -29.77 -22.16 6.03
CA GLY A 206 -30.89 -23.00 5.59
C GLY A 206 -30.55 -23.82 4.33
N ASN A 207 -31.58 -24.33 3.66
CA ASN A 207 -31.43 -25.19 2.47
C ASN A 207 -31.47 -24.41 1.14
N GLN A 208 -31.63 -23.08 1.18
CA GLN A 208 -31.79 -22.24 -0.01
C GLN A 208 -30.47 -21.73 -0.58
N PHE A 209 -29.41 -21.71 0.24
CA PHE A 209 -28.09 -21.24 -0.16
C PHE A 209 -27.12 -22.41 -0.24
N LEU A 210 -26.41 -22.52 -1.36
CA LEU A 210 -25.39 -23.55 -1.55
C LEU A 210 -24.12 -23.19 -0.79
N GLU A 211 -23.57 -24.15 -0.04
CA GLU A 211 -22.23 -24.00 0.53
C GLU A 211 -21.19 -24.14 -0.59
N LEU A 212 -20.42 -23.08 -0.81
CA LEU A 212 -19.37 -23.08 -1.82
C LEU A 212 -18.12 -23.75 -1.25
N THR A 213 -17.70 -24.85 -1.86
CA THR A 213 -16.44 -25.52 -1.53
C THR A 213 -15.40 -25.33 -2.63
N ASP A 214 -14.12 -25.45 -2.29
CA ASP A 214 -13.04 -25.55 -3.26
C ASP A 214 -12.99 -26.96 -3.89
N ARG A 215 -12.02 -27.21 -4.79
CA ARG A 215 -11.85 -28.51 -5.46
C ARG A 215 -11.51 -29.66 -4.51
N LEU A 216 -11.25 -29.38 -3.24
CA LEU A 216 -10.93 -30.34 -2.18
C LEU A 216 -12.06 -30.43 -1.14
N ASP A 217 -13.27 -30.00 -1.49
CA ASP A 217 -14.45 -29.95 -0.63
C ASP A 217 -14.27 -29.10 0.65
N LYS A 218 -13.34 -28.13 0.64
CA LYS A 218 -13.17 -27.21 1.77
C LYS A 218 -14.05 -25.97 1.61
N PRO A 219 -14.71 -25.48 2.66
CA PRO A 219 -15.49 -24.25 2.61
C PRO A 219 -14.69 -23.08 2.05
N MET A 220 -15.19 -22.49 0.98
CA MET A 220 -14.53 -21.39 0.29
C MET A 220 -14.67 -20.11 1.13
N LYS A 221 -13.54 -19.48 1.43
CA LYS A 221 -13.54 -18.17 2.09
C LYS A 221 -13.80 -17.07 1.08
N LEU A 222 -14.84 -16.28 1.32
CA LEU A 222 -15.07 -15.04 0.59
C LEU A 222 -13.84 -14.13 0.71
N LYS A 223 -13.44 -13.50 -0.39
CA LYS A 223 -12.39 -12.48 -0.40
C LYS A 223 -13.02 -11.17 -0.86
N TYR A 224 -12.84 -10.11 -0.07
CA TYR A 224 -13.34 -8.77 -0.39
C TYR A 224 -12.34 -7.95 -1.23
N THR A 225 -11.09 -8.40 -1.33
CA THR A 225 -10.04 -7.78 -2.15
C THR A 225 -9.83 -8.55 -3.45
N GLY A 226 -9.58 -7.82 -4.55
CA GLY A 226 -9.27 -8.40 -5.86
C GLY A 226 -10.43 -9.14 -6.54
N GLY A 227 -11.68 -8.79 -6.20
CA GLY A 227 -12.88 -9.38 -6.82
C GLY A 227 -13.18 -10.83 -6.38
N GLY A 228 -12.30 -11.45 -5.60
CA GLY A 228 -12.37 -12.85 -5.22
C GLY A 228 -12.01 -13.81 -6.37
N ALA A 229 -11.46 -14.98 -6.02
CA ALA A 229 -10.99 -15.97 -6.99
C ALA A 229 -12.11 -16.52 -7.92
N TRP A 230 -13.37 -16.22 -7.61
CA TRP A 230 -14.54 -16.74 -8.31
C TRP A 230 -14.86 -15.94 -9.58
N LEU A 231 -14.62 -14.63 -9.64
CA LEU A 231 -14.96 -13.79 -10.82
C LEU A 231 -14.19 -14.23 -12.07
N SER A 232 -12.92 -14.62 -11.94
CA SER A 232 -12.12 -15.16 -13.05
C SER A 232 -12.62 -16.52 -13.56
N HIS A 233 -13.40 -17.25 -12.76
CA HIS A 233 -13.98 -18.54 -13.13
C HIS A 233 -15.41 -18.42 -13.67
N LEU A 234 -16.03 -17.24 -13.62
CA LEU A 234 -17.38 -17.01 -14.16
C LEU A 234 -17.41 -16.78 -15.67
N GLN A 235 -16.25 -16.54 -16.29
CA GLN A 235 -16.19 -16.32 -17.74
C GLN A 235 -16.35 -17.66 -18.50
N GLY A 236 -17.39 -17.76 -19.32
CA GLY A 236 -17.52 -18.83 -20.33
C GLY A 236 -18.45 -20.01 -20.02
N SER A 237 -19.17 -20.04 -18.87
CA SER A 237 -20.13 -21.12 -18.59
C SER A 237 -21.46 -20.61 -18.00
N PRO A 238 -22.56 -20.57 -18.80
CA PRO A 238 -23.89 -20.16 -18.33
C PRO A 238 -24.41 -21.00 -17.15
N GLY A 239 -24.11 -22.31 -17.13
CA GLY A 239 -24.50 -23.19 -16.03
C GLY A 239 -23.74 -22.94 -14.72
N PHE A 240 -22.48 -22.53 -14.79
CA PHE A 240 -21.71 -22.13 -13.60
C PHE A 240 -22.18 -20.77 -13.07
N MET A 241 -22.47 -19.82 -13.96
CA MET A 241 -23.08 -18.53 -13.58
C MET A 241 -24.44 -18.72 -12.91
N ALA A 242 -25.29 -19.60 -13.43
CA ALA A 242 -26.59 -19.92 -12.81
C ALA A 242 -26.43 -20.53 -11.41
N ARG A 243 -25.45 -21.42 -11.19
CA ARG A 243 -25.13 -21.97 -9.86
C ARG A 243 -24.57 -20.90 -8.92
N CYS A 244 -23.71 -20.00 -9.40
CA CYS A 244 -23.21 -18.88 -8.61
C CYS A 244 -24.33 -17.90 -8.25
N CYS A 245 -25.23 -17.58 -9.18
CA CYS A 245 -26.42 -16.78 -8.88
C CYS A 245 -27.30 -17.44 -7.82
N HIS A 246 -27.49 -18.76 -7.88
CA HIS A 246 -28.22 -19.50 -6.84
C HIS A 246 -27.49 -19.45 -5.48
N ALA A 247 -26.18 -19.67 -5.47
CA ALA A 247 -25.38 -19.61 -4.25
C ALA A 247 -25.35 -18.20 -3.61
N ILE A 248 -25.42 -17.14 -4.41
CA ILE A 248 -25.34 -15.75 -3.96
C ILE A 248 -26.73 -15.19 -3.61
N LEU A 249 -27.75 -15.49 -4.41
CA LEU A 249 -29.06 -14.83 -4.37
C LEU A 249 -30.18 -15.74 -3.83
N GLY A 250 -29.89 -17.00 -3.49
CA GLY A 250 -30.87 -17.95 -2.96
C GLY A 250 -31.98 -18.33 -3.95
N HIS A 251 -31.79 -18.03 -5.24
CA HIS A 251 -32.71 -18.39 -6.31
C HIS A 251 -31.96 -18.73 -7.60
N ALA A 252 -32.47 -19.72 -8.34
CA ALA A 252 -32.02 -19.96 -9.70
C ALA A 252 -32.53 -18.84 -10.63
N PRO A 253 -31.70 -18.26 -11.52
CA PRO A 253 -32.20 -17.31 -12.50
C PRO A 253 -33.27 -17.97 -13.38
N ILE A 254 -34.40 -17.29 -13.54
CA ILE A 254 -35.58 -17.79 -14.25
C ILE A 254 -35.26 -17.78 -15.76
N GLY A 255 -34.78 -18.91 -16.28
CA GLY A 255 -34.85 -19.31 -17.69
C GLY A 255 -34.09 -18.50 -18.75
N SER A 256 -33.42 -17.40 -18.44
CA SER A 256 -32.85 -16.49 -19.46
C SER A 256 -31.38 -16.71 -19.83
N PHE A 257 -30.70 -17.74 -19.30
CA PHE A 257 -29.30 -18.07 -19.65
C PHE A 257 -29.14 -19.29 -20.56
N ASN A 258 -30.22 -19.79 -21.16
CA ASN A 258 -30.14 -20.79 -22.22
C ASN A 258 -29.85 -20.05 -23.54
N ALA A 259 -28.56 -19.92 -23.87
CA ALA A 259 -28.11 -19.82 -25.26
C ALA A 259 -27.87 -21.24 -25.80
#